data_AF-A0A5C4JFT3-F1
#
_entry.id   AF-A0A5C4JFT3-F1
#
_cell.length_a   1.000
_cell.length_b   1.000
_cell.length_c   1.000
_cell.angle_alpha   90.00
_cell.angle_beta   90.00
_cell.angle_gamma   90.00
#
_symmetry.space_group_name_H-M   'P 1'
#
loop_
_entity.id
_entity.type
_entity.pdbx_description
1 polymer ?
#
loop_
_entity_poly.entity_id
_entity_poly.type
_entity_poly.pdbx_seq_one_letter_code
_entity_poly.pdbx_strand_id
1 'polypeptide(L)' 'MRPPPAVLLALRLPGQYHDPESGLHYNYHRYYDPVTGGFISPDPLGLTPQPNPHA' A
#
# COMPACT_ATOMS: atom_id res chain seq x y z
N MET A 1 -24.88 9.45 -21.70
CA MET A 1 -23.94 8.30 -21.69
C MET A 1 -23.36 8.19 -20.28
N ARG A 2 -23.63 7.09 -19.56
CA ARG A 2 -22.96 6.80 -18.29
C ARG A 2 -21.62 6.17 -18.65
N PRO A 3 -20.47 6.66 -18.14
CA PRO A 3 -19.20 5.99 -18.41
C PRO A 3 -19.30 4.52 -17.94
N PRO A 4 -18.65 3.57 -18.64
CA PRO A 4 -18.53 2.22 -18.12
C PRO A 4 -17.92 2.28 -16.73
N PRO A 5 -18.30 1.38 -15.79
CA PRO A 5 -17.62 1.32 -14.51
C PRO A 5 -16.13 1.19 -14.81
N ALA A 6 -15.34 2.18 -14.34
CA ALA A 6 -13.90 2.09 -14.45
C ALA A 6 -13.54 0.76 -13.79
N VAL A 7 -12.99 -0.17 -14.56
CA VAL A 7 -12.34 -1.35 -13.99
C VAL A 7 -11.20 -0.77 -13.19
N LEU A 8 -11.43 -0.58 -11.89
CA LEU A 8 -10.42 -0.10 -10.96
C LEU A 8 -9.31 -1.13 -11.01
N LEU A 9 -8.26 -0.81 -11.76
CA LEU A 9 -7.06 -1.62 -11.80
C LEU A 9 -6.61 -1.78 -10.34
N ALA A 10 -6.78 -2.97 -9.79
CA ALA A 10 -6.49 -3.22 -8.38
C ALA A 10 -4.98 -3.16 -8.12
N LEU A 11 -4.16 -3.42 -9.15
CA LEU A 11 -2.72 -3.38 -9.04
C LEU A 11 -2.21 -1.94 -8.82
N ARG A 12 -1.28 -1.78 -7.88
CA ARG A 12 -0.60 -0.53 -7.54
C ARG A 12 0.90 -0.66 -7.84
N LEU A 13 1.76 -0.42 -6.86
CA LEU A 13 3.17 -0.79 -6.95
C LEU A 13 3.33 -2.33 -6.98
N PRO A 14 4.51 -2.86 -7.34
CA PRO A 14 4.75 -4.30 -7.35
C PRO A 14 4.29 -4.99 -6.05
N GLY A 15 3.40 -5.97 -6.17
CA GLY A 15 2.85 -6.71 -5.04
C GLY A 15 1.78 -5.96 -4.21
N GLN A 16 1.35 -4.77 -4.62
CA GLN A 16 0.31 -4.00 -3.93
C GLN A 16 -1.05 -4.12 -4.65
N TYR A 17 -2.09 -4.45 -3.88
CA TYR A 17 -3.48 -4.47 -4.32
C TYR A 17 -4.28 -3.39 -3.58
N HIS A 18 -5.01 -2.56 -4.31
CA HIS A 18 -5.91 -1.58 -3.73
C HIS A 18 -7.16 -2.26 -3.18
N ASP A 19 -7.41 -2.02 -1.90
CA ASP A 19 -8.66 -2.33 -1.24
C ASP A 19 -9.59 -1.11 -1.35
N PRO A 20 -10.65 -1.17 -2.18
CA PRO A 20 -11.55 -0.04 -2.39
C PRO A 20 -12.44 0.28 -1.19
N GLU A 21 -12.61 -0.65 -0.24
CA GLU A 21 -13.43 -0.39 0.96
C GLU A 21 -12.70 0.50 1.95
N SER A 22 -11.39 0.29 2.13
CA SER A 22 -10.56 1.08 3.04
C SER A 22 -9.75 2.19 2.38
N GLY A 23 -9.54 2.12 1.06
CA GLY A 23 -8.61 2.99 0.32
C GLY A 23 -7.13 2.64 0.53
N LEU A 24 -6.83 1.57 1.28
CA LEU A 24 -5.48 1.12 1.57
C LEU A 24 -4.94 0.20 0.47
N HIS A 25 -3.63 0.04 0.43
CA HIS A 25 -2.95 -0.89 -0.47
C HIS A 25 -2.48 -2.12 0.33
N TYR A 26 -3.10 -3.28 0.09
CA TYR A 26 -2.68 -4.55 0.64
C TYR A 26 -1.39 -5.03 -0.01
N ASN A 27 -0.38 -5.29 0.81
CA ASN A 27 0.92 -5.83 0.42
C ASN A 27 1.23 -7.06 1.28
N TYR A 28 0.76 -8.22 0.83
CA TYR A 28 1.00 -9.57 1.34
C TYR A 28 0.64 -9.84 2.82
N HIS A 29 1.13 -9.04 3.76
CA HIS A 29 0.85 -9.09 5.20
C HIS A 29 0.61 -7.72 5.84
N ARG A 30 0.72 -6.63 5.07
CA ARG A 30 0.63 -5.27 5.60
C ARG A 30 -0.25 -4.41 4.72
N TYR A 31 -0.91 -3.43 5.34
CA TYR A 31 -1.64 -2.40 4.64
C TYR A 31 -0.76 -1.14 4.56
N TYR A 32 -0.60 -0.63 3.34
CA TYR A 32 0.09 0.61 3.04
C TYR A 32 -0.95 1.71 2.83
N ASP A 33 -0.81 2.81 3.55
CA ASP A 33 -1.61 4.01 3.39
C ASP A 33 -0.89 4.96 2.42
N PRO A 34 -1.42 5.16 1.20
CA PRO A 34 -0.83 6.06 0.23
C PRO A 34 -0.92 7.55 0.63
N VAL A 35 -1.79 7.91 1.59
CA VAL A 35 -1.95 9.30 2.06
C VAL A 35 -0.81 9.69 3.00
N THR A 36 -0.49 8.83 3.97
CA THR A 36 0.65 9.05 4.88
C THR A 36 1.99 8.60 4.30
N GLY A 37 1.96 7.76 3.25
CA GLY A 37 3.15 7.25 2.58
C GLY A 37 3.82 6.09 3.31
N GLY A 38 3.10 5.36 4.17
CA GLY A 38 3.68 4.34 5.04
C GLY A 38 2.76 3.16 5.34
N PHE A 39 3.30 2.14 6.01
CA PHE A 39 2.50 1.02 6.53
C PHE A 39 1.79 1.42 7.82
N ILE A 40 0.53 1.04 7.95
CA ILE A 40 -0.28 1.31 9.16
C ILE A 40 -0.04 0.31 10.30
N SER A 41 0.77 -0.72 10.05
CA SER A 41 1.22 -1.68 11.04
C SER A 41 2.72 -1.54 11.30
N PRO A 42 3.21 -1.80 12.53
CA PRO A 42 4.63 -1.86 12.82
C PRO A 42 5.33 -2.91 11.96
N ASP A 43 6.64 -2.77 11.80
CA ASP A 43 7.41 -3.75 11.05
C ASP A 43 7.39 -5.12 11.76
N PRO A 44 7.00 -6.21 11.07
CA PRO A 44 6.88 -7.52 11.71
C PRO A 44 8.22 -8.11 12.13
N LEU A 45 9.35 -7.63 11.60
CA LEU A 45 10.69 -8.02 12.06
C LEU A 45 11.14 -7.20 13.29
N GLY A 46 10.37 -6.18 13.69
CA GLY A 46 10.70 -5.32 14.82
C GLY A 46 11.95 -4.45 14.58
N LEU A 47 12.38 -4.31 13.33
CA LEU A 47 13.57 -3.56 12.98
C LEU A 47 13.28 -2.06 13.03
N THR A 48 14.15 -1.32 13.70
CA THR A 48 14.18 0.13 13.55
C THR A 48 14.62 0.47 12.13
N PRO A 49 14.01 1.46 11.47
CA PRO A 49 14.50 1.92 10.17
C PRO A 49 15.98 2.30 10.30
N GLN A 50 16.84 1.65 9.51
CA GLN A 50 18.25 2.07 9.46
C GLN A 50 18.30 3.50 8.90
N PRO A 51 19.04 4.42 9.53
CA PRO A 51 19.36 5.70 8.90
C PRO A 51 20.16 5.35 7.64
N ASN A 52 19.50 5.51 6.49
CA ASN A 52 19.95 5.23 5.12
C ASN A 52 21.21 4.35 4.98
N PRO A 53 21.10 3.07 4.58
CA PRO A 53 22.27 2.20 4.35
C PRO A 53 23.14 2.64 3.16
N HIS A 54 22.71 3.67 2.41
CA HIS A 54 23.38 4.23 1.24
C HIS A 54 23.59 5.76 1.33
N ALA A 55 23.57 6.37 2.53
CA ALA A 55 23.87 7.80 2.68
C ALA A 55 25.35 8.10 2.42
#